data_AF-A0A2U1RJD3-F1
#
_entry.id   AF-A0A2U1RJD3-F1
#
_cell.length_a   1.000
_cell.length_b   1.000
_cell.length_c   1.000
_cell.angle_alpha   90.00
_cell.angle_beta   90.00
_cell.angle_gamma   90.00
#
_symmetry.space_group_name_H-M   'P 1'
#
loop_
_entity.id
_entity.type
_entity.pdbx_description
1 polymer ?
#
loop_
_entity_poly.entity_id
_entity_poly.type
_entity_poly.pdbx_seq_one_letter_code
_entity_poly.pdbx_strand_id
1 'polypeptide(L)'
;MQKMPGVVRMPKGIISSVAGFAGLAGLLLLSGCQFLPPELRTLKAPIRLSPFRHEVTIQPSRGMGPAPFTVDQARAKAAEVQLTLSNPTTSTIRVVWGEGTFITADSLSYAIGVKTEGGEPSTRPTLIEANSTVRVTVIAVAKDGKSVTPDDKSIDAPYRVGLKLTAEQGITSWKGTVWVFVL
;
A
#
# COMPACT_ATOMS: atom_id res chain seq x y z
N MET A 1 -27.32 42.37 44.16
CA MET A 1 -26.28 42.03 45.17
C MET A 1 -26.96 41.32 46.33
N GLN A 2 -26.71 40.02 46.45
CA GLN A 2 -27.25 39.11 47.49
C GLN A 2 -26.53 39.31 48.83
N LYS A 3 -27.27 39.19 49.93
CA LYS A 3 -26.71 38.87 51.25
C LYS A 3 -27.75 38.13 52.10
N MET A 4 -27.47 36.87 52.40
CA MET A 4 -28.09 36.10 53.48
C MET A 4 -26.97 35.29 54.18
N PRO A 5 -27.16 34.93 55.46
CA PRO A 5 -26.14 35.10 56.50
C PRO A 5 -25.41 33.81 56.92
N GLY A 6 -24.28 33.99 57.62
CA GLY A 6 -23.70 32.99 58.53
C GLY A 6 -24.63 32.73 59.74
N VAL A 7 -24.35 31.87 60.71
CA VAL A 7 -23.12 31.39 61.38
C VAL A 7 -23.53 30.04 62.05
N VAL A 8 -22.66 29.11 62.44
CA VAL A 8 -22.26 28.86 63.86
C VAL A 8 -21.38 27.61 63.96
N ARG A 9 -20.44 27.71 64.92
CA ARG A 9 -19.27 26.89 65.30
C ARG A 9 -19.55 25.47 65.85
N MET A 10 -18.48 24.66 65.73
CA MET A 10 -18.16 23.36 66.37
C MET A 10 -18.12 23.37 67.93
N PRO A 11 -17.97 22.22 68.62
CA PRO A 11 -16.61 21.75 68.98
C PRO A 11 -16.35 20.23 69.14
N LYS A 12 -15.09 19.86 68.85
CA LYS A 12 -14.14 18.85 69.40
C LYS A 12 -14.61 17.71 70.33
N GLY A 13 -14.10 16.49 70.05
CA GLY A 13 -13.57 15.59 71.09
C GLY A 13 -13.42 14.10 70.74
N ILE A 14 -12.16 13.59 70.76
CA ILE A 14 -11.69 12.27 71.28
C ILE A 14 -12.05 11.03 70.41
N ILE A 15 -11.13 10.48 69.58
CA ILE A 15 -10.01 9.55 69.83
C ILE A 15 -10.42 8.09 70.16
N SER A 16 -9.90 7.18 69.32
CA SER A 16 -9.59 5.75 69.52
C SER A 16 -10.75 4.75 69.58
N SER A 17 -10.61 3.48 69.21
CA SER A 17 -9.67 2.70 68.39
C SER A 17 -10.30 1.31 68.43
N VAL A 18 -10.93 0.85 67.35
CA VAL A 18 -11.40 -0.53 67.25
C VAL A 18 -10.46 -1.28 66.31
N ALA A 19 -9.61 -2.07 66.96
CA ALA A 19 -9.16 -3.40 66.60
C ALA A 19 -9.09 -3.77 65.11
N GLY A 20 -7.88 -4.08 64.66
CA GLY A 20 -7.67 -4.74 63.37
C GLY A 20 -6.22 -5.16 63.16
N PHE A 21 -5.72 -6.01 64.06
CA PHE A 21 -4.40 -6.67 63.98
C PHE A 21 -4.28 -7.68 62.82
N ALA A 22 -4.69 -7.31 61.61
CA ALA A 22 -4.65 -8.18 60.43
C ALA A 22 -4.18 -7.45 59.15
N GLY A 23 -3.48 -6.32 59.32
CA GLY A 23 -3.10 -5.41 58.24
C GLY A 23 -1.65 -5.49 57.77
N LEU A 24 -0.98 -6.66 57.78
CA LEU A 24 0.40 -6.72 57.28
C LEU A 24 0.86 -8.00 56.57
N ALA A 25 -0.04 -8.94 56.27
CA ALA A 25 0.32 -10.14 55.49
C ALA A 25 -0.58 -10.42 54.27
N GLY A 26 -1.66 -9.63 54.06
CA GLY A 26 -2.61 -9.82 52.95
C GLY A 26 -2.45 -8.89 51.75
N LEU A 27 -1.51 -7.94 51.79
CA LEU A 27 -1.38 -6.85 50.80
C LEU A 27 -0.05 -6.89 50.02
N LEU A 28 0.50 -8.08 49.81
CA LEU A 28 1.73 -8.35 49.03
C LEU A 28 1.49 -9.34 47.86
N LEU A 29 0.25 -9.41 47.35
CA LEU A 29 -0.12 -10.23 46.19
C LEU A 29 -0.78 -9.45 45.05
N LEU A 30 -0.60 -8.12 44.99
CA LEU A 30 -1.10 -7.28 43.89
C LEU A 30 -0.05 -6.30 43.31
N SER A 31 1.23 -6.46 43.62
CA SER A 31 2.32 -5.75 42.92
C SER A 31 2.91 -6.61 41.82
N GLY A 32 2.17 -6.72 40.71
CA GLY A 32 2.68 -7.24 39.44
C GLY A 32 3.76 -6.32 38.88
N CYS A 33 5.00 -6.53 39.29
CA CYS A 33 6.21 -5.96 38.71
C CYS A 33 7.39 -6.90 38.94
N GLN A 34 7.51 -7.92 38.10
CA GLN A 34 8.78 -8.62 37.82
C GLN A 34 8.75 -8.98 36.33
N PHE A 35 9.47 -8.22 35.50
CA PHE A 35 10.87 -8.44 35.12
C PHE A 35 10.88 -8.99 33.69
N LEU A 36 10.82 -8.08 32.72
CA LEU A 36 11.18 -8.40 31.34
C LEU A 36 12.65 -8.88 31.33
N PRO A 37 12.95 -10.07 30.78
CA PRO A 37 14.30 -10.62 30.76
C PRO A 37 15.27 -9.73 29.96
N PRO A 38 16.58 -9.79 30.26
CA PRO A 38 17.60 -8.91 29.68
C PRO A 38 17.88 -9.13 28.18
N GLU A 39 17.13 -9.99 27.49
CA GLU A 39 17.40 -10.46 26.13
C GLU A 39 16.85 -9.55 25.00
N LEU A 40 16.21 -8.42 25.31
CA LEU A 40 15.59 -7.55 24.29
C LEU A 40 16.37 -6.26 23.98
N ARG A 41 17.60 -6.09 24.50
CA ARG A 41 18.39 -4.85 24.32
C ARG A 41 19.39 -4.87 23.16
N THR A 42 19.43 -5.91 22.34
CA THR A 42 20.27 -5.96 21.13
C THR A 42 19.56 -6.62 19.96
N LEU A 43 18.35 -6.16 19.63
CA LEU A 43 17.93 -6.22 18.23
C LEU A 43 18.71 -5.13 17.48
N LYS A 44 19.98 -5.43 17.16
CA LYS A 44 20.60 -4.91 15.93
C LYS A 44 19.74 -5.50 14.82
N ALA A 45 18.65 -4.82 14.49
CA ALA A 45 17.94 -5.09 13.26
C ALA A 45 19.01 -5.03 12.17
N PRO A 46 19.26 -6.10 11.40
CA PRO A 46 19.94 -5.90 10.14
C PRO A 46 19.02 -4.93 9.41
N ILE A 47 19.50 -3.71 9.17
CA ILE A 47 18.89 -2.83 8.19
C ILE A 47 19.04 -3.60 6.88
N ARG A 48 18.06 -4.48 6.60
CA ARG A 48 17.79 -4.92 5.25
C ARG A 48 17.33 -3.65 4.57
N LEU A 49 18.28 -2.97 3.93
CA LEU A 49 18.01 -2.15 2.77
C LEU A 49 17.37 -3.09 1.75
N SER A 50 16.07 -3.34 1.89
CA SER A 50 15.32 -4.04 0.87
C SER A 50 15.38 -3.16 -0.37
N PRO A 51 15.80 -3.70 -1.54
CA PRO A 51 15.61 -2.96 -2.77
C PRO A 51 14.12 -2.62 -2.86
N PHE A 52 13.80 -1.37 -3.23
CA PHE A 52 12.45 -0.80 -3.39
C PHE A 52 11.39 -1.91 -3.53
N ARG A 53 10.52 -2.07 -2.52
CA ARG A 53 9.48 -3.10 -2.59
C ARG A 53 8.40 -2.61 -3.53
N HIS A 54 8.07 -3.44 -4.52
CA HIS A 54 6.96 -3.18 -5.42
C HIS A 54 5.86 -4.19 -5.12
N GLU A 55 4.62 -3.72 -4.99
CA GLU A 55 3.46 -4.58 -4.82
C GLU A 55 2.55 -4.46 -6.04
N VAL A 56 2.24 -5.60 -6.66
CA VAL A 56 1.32 -5.65 -7.79
C VAL A 56 0.01 -6.28 -7.32
N THR A 57 -1.10 -5.61 -7.61
CA THR A 57 -2.44 -6.15 -7.40
C THR A 57 -3.26 -6.07 -8.68
N ILE A 58 -4.06 -7.10 -8.93
CA ILE A 58 -4.96 -7.16 -10.08
C ILE A 58 -6.38 -7.09 -9.54
N GLN A 59 -7.12 -6.06 -9.95
CA GLN A 59 -8.49 -5.83 -9.52
C GLN A 59 -9.46 -6.04 -10.69
N PRO A 60 -10.22 -7.15 -10.71
CA PRO A 60 -11.25 -7.37 -11.71
C PRO A 60 -12.37 -6.33 -11.62
N SER A 61 -13.01 -6.04 -12.75
CA SER A 61 -14.27 -5.30 -12.77
C SER A 61 -15.38 -6.11 -12.10
N ARG A 62 -16.42 -5.43 -11.61
CA ARG A 62 -17.55 -6.10 -10.92
C ARG A 62 -18.14 -7.21 -11.80
N GLY A 63 -18.23 -8.42 -11.22
CA GLY A 63 -18.79 -9.59 -11.89
C GLY A 63 -17.83 -10.32 -12.83
N MET A 64 -16.58 -9.88 -12.96
CA MET A 64 -15.54 -10.60 -13.71
C MET A 64 -14.86 -11.65 -12.82
N GLY A 65 -14.47 -12.77 -13.44
CA GLY A 65 -13.65 -13.81 -12.81
C GLY A 65 -12.17 -13.40 -12.65
N PRO A 66 -11.28 -14.37 -12.35
CA PRO A 66 -9.84 -14.10 -12.31
C PRO A 66 -9.32 -13.62 -13.68
N ALA A 67 -8.23 -12.87 -13.66
CA ALA A 67 -7.59 -12.43 -14.89
C ALA A 67 -7.07 -13.63 -15.69
N PRO A 68 -7.17 -13.61 -17.03
CA PRO A 68 -6.65 -14.69 -17.87
C PRO A 68 -5.12 -14.65 -18.04
N PHE A 69 -4.42 -13.78 -17.32
CA PHE A 69 -2.96 -13.60 -17.36
C PHE A 69 -2.39 -13.44 -15.95
N THR A 70 -1.08 -13.60 -15.80
CA THR A 70 -0.34 -13.33 -14.57
C THR A 70 0.59 -12.12 -14.74
N VAL A 71 0.91 -11.45 -13.62
CA VAL A 71 2.00 -10.46 -13.59
C VAL A 71 3.16 -11.10 -12.84
N ASP A 72 4.19 -11.49 -13.59
CA ASP A 72 5.30 -12.28 -13.04
C ASP A 72 6.35 -11.39 -12.38
N GLN A 73 6.57 -10.20 -12.96
CA GLN A 73 7.55 -9.24 -12.47
C GLN A 73 7.07 -7.81 -12.70
N ALA A 74 7.38 -6.94 -11.74
CA ALA A 74 7.31 -5.50 -11.90
C ALA A 74 8.68 -4.90 -11.55
N ARG A 75 9.14 -3.97 -12.38
CA ARG A 75 10.34 -3.15 -12.12
C ARG A 75 9.96 -1.71 -12.34
N ALA A 76 10.22 -0.85 -11.38
CA ALA A 76 10.03 0.57 -11.57
C ALA A 76 11.36 1.32 -11.63
N LYS A 77 11.32 2.42 -12.37
CA LYS A 77 12.38 3.42 -12.50
C LYS A 77 11.68 4.74 -12.66
N ALA A 78 11.99 5.77 -11.87
CA ALA A 78 11.44 7.12 -12.03
C ALA A 78 9.98 7.12 -12.55
N ALA A 79 9.70 7.84 -13.63
CA ALA A 79 8.41 7.94 -14.31
C ALA A 79 7.99 6.71 -15.15
N GLU A 80 8.57 5.52 -14.92
CA GLU A 80 8.33 4.30 -15.69
C GLU A 80 8.14 3.05 -14.80
N VAL A 81 7.21 2.19 -15.19
CA VAL A 81 6.99 0.86 -14.59
C VAL A 81 6.95 -0.19 -15.69
N GLN A 82 7.94 -1.08 -15.69
CA GLN A 82 7.96 -2.25 -16.56
C GLN A 82 7.23 -3.41 -15.89
N LEU A 83 6.25 -3.98 -16.60
CA LEU A 83 5.50 -5.16 -16.22
C LEU A 83 5.85 -6.33 -17.15
N THR A 84 6.04 -7.51 -16.57
CA THR A 84 6.13 -8.77 -17.32
C THR A 84 4.80 -9.51 -17.13
N LEU A 85 4.03 -9.63 -18.21
CA LEU A 85 2.74 -10.31 -18.24
C LEU A 85 2.90 -11.67 -18.90
N SER A 86 2.27 -12.69 -18.33
CA SER A 86 2.35 -14.05 -18.86
C SER A 86 0.98 -14.63 -19.12
N ASN A 87 0.88 -15.40 -20.19
CA ASN A 87 -0.32 -16.11 -20.58
C ASN A 87 -0.19 -17.58 -20.17
N PRO A 88 -0.81 -18.00 -19.06
CA PRO A 88 -0.74 -19.39 -18.58
C PRO A 88 -1.65 -20.35 -19.36
N THR A 89 -2.32 -19.89 -20.42
CA THR A 89 -3.32 -20.66 -21.15
C THR A 89 -2.77 -21.22 -22.47
N THR A 90 -3.55 -22.09 -23.11
CA THR A 90 -3.23 -22.70 -24.41
C THR A 90 -3.68 -21.87 -25.61
N SER A 91 -4.23 -20.67 -25.40
CA SER A 91 -4.73 -19.81 -26.47
C SER A 91 -4.15 -18.41 -26.36
N THR A 92 -3.96 -17.73 -27.48
CA THR A 92 -3.47 -16.36 -27.51
C THR A 92 -4.43 -15.42 -26.77
N ILE A 93 -3.86 -14.53 -25.96
CA ILE A 93 -4.60 -13.45 -25.28
C ILE A 93 -4.24 -12.13 -25.94
N ARG A 94 -5.24 -11.31 -26.21
CA ARG A 94 -5.05 -9.94 -26.68
C ARG A 94 -5.32 -8.97 -25.55
N VAL A 95 -4.31 -8.21 -25.15
CA VAL A 95 -4.42 -7.19 -24.11
C VAL A 95 -4.58 -5.82 -24.77
N VAL A 96 -5.72 -5.19 -24.51
CA VAL A 96 -6.05 -3.82 -24.92
C VAL A 96 -5.84 -2.90 -23.74
N TRP A 97 -4.92 -1.94 -23.88
CA TRP A 97 -4.61 -0.95 -22.85
C TRP A 97 -5.71 0.10 -22.77
N GLY A 98 -6.21 0.34 -21.57
CA GLY A 98 -7.14 1.43 -21.28
C GLY A 98 -6.44 2.62 -20.61
N GLU A 99 -7.25 3.58 -20.16
CA GLU A 99 -6.76 4.71 -19.38
C GLU A 99 -6.15 4.27 -18.04
N GLY A 100 -5.28 5.10 -17.50
CA GLY A 100 -4.78 4.90 -16.16
C GLY A 100 -4.19 6.15 -15.56
N THR A 101 -3.62 6.00 -14.37
CA THR A 101 -3.13 7.11 -13.57
C THR A 101 -1.82 6.75 -12.90
N PHE A 102 -0.91 7.71 -12.86
CA PHE A 102 0.33 7.67 -12.09
C PHE A 102 0.20 8.69 -10.95
N ILE A 103 0.18 8.24 -9.71
CA ILE A 103 -0.05 9.06 -8.53
C ILE A 103 1.22 9.07 -7.68
N THR A 104 1.76 10.25 -7.43
CA THR A 104 2.97 10.46 -6.61
C THR A 104 2.65 10.58 -5.13
N ALA A 105 3.69 10.54 -4.28
CA ALA A 105 3.60 10.83 -2.85
C ALA A 105 2.89 12.16 -2.56
N ASP A 106 3.15 13.18 -3.38
CA ASP A 106 2.57 14.52 -3.27
C ASP A 106 1.15 14.62 -3.84
N SER A 107 0.53 13.48 -4.15
CA SER A 107 -0.79 13.37 -4.78
C SER A 107 -0.89 14.03 -6.17
N LEU A 108 0.25 14.38 -6.79
CA LEU A 108 0.27 14.78 -8.19
C LEU A 108 -0.08 13.57 -9.05
N SER A 109 -1.02 13.78 -9.98
CA SER A 109 -1.54 12.75 -10.88
C SER A 109 -1.12 13.03 -12.32
N TYR A 110 -0.55 12.03 -12.97
CA TYR A 110 -0.20 12.05 -14.38
C TYR A 110 -1.05 11.05 -15.16
N ALA A 111 -1.32 11.37 -16.42
CA ALA A 111 -1.82 10.38 -17.36
C ALA A 111 -0.73 9.33 -17.61
N ILE A 112 -1.11 8.16 -18.13
CA ILE A 112 -0.15 7.13 -18.49
C ILE A 112 -0.19 6.80 -19.98
N GLY A 113 0.97 6.45 -20.51
CA GLY A 113 1.13 5.77 -21.79
C GLY A 113 1.62 4.34 -21.55
N VAL A 114 1.41 3.47 -22.52
CA VAL A 114 2.01 2.13 -22.55
C VAL A 114 2.91 2.03 -23.77
N LYS A 115 4.14 1.56 -23.62
CA LYS A 115 5.01 1.24 -24.76
C LYS A 115 5.45 -0.22 -24.69
N THR A 116 5.43 -0.88 -25.84
CA THR A 116 6.14 -2.14 -26.05
C THR A 116 7.59 -1.84 -26.43
N GLU A 117 8.46 -2.84 -26.28
CA GLU A 117 9.92 -2.68 -26.32
C GLU A 117 10.43 -1.77 -27.46
N GLY A 118 11.04 -0.64 -27.11
CA GLY A 118 11.68 0.29 -28.06
C GLY A 118 10.76 1.26 -28.82
N GLY A 119 9.44 1.25 -28.56
CA GLY A 119 8.48 2.07 -29.29
C GLY A 119 8.05 3.38 -28.61
N GLU A 120 7.42 4.25 -29.40
CA GLU A 120 6.64 5.39 -28.90
C GLU A 120 5.45 4.92 -28.04
N PRO A 121 4.93 5.76 -27.14
CA PRO A 121 3.72 5.46 -26.37
C PRO A 121 2.58 5.08 -27.32
N SER A 122 1.99 3.91 -27.10
CA SER A 122 0.99 3.34 -27.98
C SER A 122 -0.14 2.70 -27.17
N THR A 123 -1.38 3.01 -27.55
CA THR A 123 -2.56 2.29 -27.09
C THR A 123 -2.81 1.02 -27.90
N ARG A 124 -1.87 0.64 -28.77
CA ARG A 124 -2.01 -0.55 -29.61
C ARG A 124 -2.11 -1.80 -28.73
N PRO A 125 -3.10 -2.67 -29.00
CA PRO A 125 -3.23 -3.93 -28.31
C PRO A 125 -1.98 -4.79 -28.46
N THR A 126 -1.66 -5.55 -27.42
CA THR A 126 -0.51 -6.45 -27.37
C THR A 126 -1.00 -7.89 -27.34
N LEU A 127 -0.45 -8.72 -28.21
CA LEU A 127 -0.72 -10.15 -28.25
C LEU A 127 0.25 -10.89 -27.34
N ILE A 128 -0.27 -11.81 -26.53
CA ILE A 128 0.51 -12.70 -25.69
C ILE A 128 0.18 -14.13 -26.12
N GLU A 129 1.12 -14.78 -26.79
CA GLU A 129 0.97 -16.16 -27.24
C GLU A 129 0.78 -17.12 -26.06
N ALA A 130 0.18 -18.28 -26.34
CA ALA A 130 -0.01 -19.34 -25.36
C ALA A 130 1.31 -19.72 -24.67
N ASN A 131 1.28 -19.85 -23.34
CA ASN A 131 2.46 -20.17 -22.50
C ASN A 131 3.66 -19.23 -22.71
N SER A 132 3.41 -18.00 -23.15
CA SER A 132 4.45 -17.00 -23.40
C SER A 132 4.32 -15.79 -22.48
N THR A 133 5.32 -14.92 -22.54
CA THR A 133 5.41 -13.69 -21.73
C THR A 133 5.64 -12.48 -22.63
N VAL A 134 5.17 -11.32 -22.21
CA VAL A 134 5.46 -10.04 -22.85
C VAL A 134 5.91 -9.02 -21.81
N ARG A 135 6.82 -8.13 -22.21
CA ARG A 135 7.21 -6.97 -21.40
C ARG A 135 6.53 -5.73 -21.92
N VAL A 136 5.91 -4.98 -21.02
CA VAL A 136 5.26 -3.71 -21.32
C VAL A 136 5.75 -2.65 -20.35
N THR A 137 5.96 -1.45 -20.83
CA THR A 137 6.42 -0.33 -20.00
C THR A 137 5.32 0.70 -19.91
N VAL A 138 4.80 0.90 -18.72
CA VAL A 138 3.88 1.99 -18.39
C VAL A 138 4.71 3.22 -18.08
N ILE A 139 4.40 4.35 -18.69
CA ILE A 139 5.15 5.60 -18.50
C ILE A 139 4.20 6.72 -18.07
N ALA A 140 4.67 7.65 -17.26
CA ALA A 140 3.93 8.87 -16.98
C ALA A 140 3.99 9.82 -18.20
N VAL A 141 2.87 10.48 -18.48
CA VAL A 141 2.71 11.39 -19.61
C VAL A 141 2.32 12.78 -19.07
N ALA A 142 3.04 13.81 -19.53
CA ALA A 142 2.79 15.19 -19.19
C ALA A 142 1.56 15.75 -19.92
N LYS A 143 1.12 16.96 -19.55
CA LYS A 143 -0.09 17.60 -20.12
C LYS A 143 0.00 17.84 -21.63
N ASP A 144 1.19 17.93 -22.17
CA ASP A 144 1.47 18.11 -23.60
C ASP A 144 1.49 16.78 -24.38
N GLY A 145 1.23 15.65 -23.71
CA GLY A 145 1.19 14.32 -24.30
C GLY A 145 2.57 13.64 -24.41
N LYS A 146 3.65 14.29 -23.97
CA LYS A 146 5.00 13.71 -24.01
C LYS A 146 5.29 12.86 -22.78
N SER A 147 6.13 11.84 -22.97
CA SER A 147 6.64 11.04 -21.85
C SER A 147 7.43 11.92 -20.88
N VAL A 148 7.17 11.76 -19.59
CA VAL A 148 8.00 12.39 -18.56
C VAL A 148 9.35 11.68 -18.54
N THR A 149 10.41 12.38 -18.94
CA THR A 149 11.77 11.83 -18.93
C THR A 149 12.44 12.09 -17.58
N PRO A 150 13.53 11.36 -17.25
CA PRO A 150 14.27 11.58 -16.01
C PRO A 150 14.79 13.02 -15.85
N ASP A 151 15.05 13.73 -16.95
CA ASP A 151 15.68 15.06 -16.93
C ASP A 151 14.66 16.20 -16.77
N ASP A 152 13.39 16.01 -17.15
CA ASP A 152 12.37 17.06 -17.08
C ASP A 152 11.78 17.21 -15.67
N LYS A 153 11.19 16.12 -15.17
CA LYS A 153 10.54 16.02 -13.85
C LYS A 153 10.51 14.53 -13.46
N SER A 154 11.65 13.99 -13.05
CA SER A 154 11.70 12.63 -12.51
C SER A 154 10.64 12.46 -11.42
N ILE A 155 9.91 11.35 -11.49
CA ILE A 155 8.92 10.96 -10.48
C ILE A 155 9.57 9.86 -9.64
N ASP A 156 10.12 10.23 -8.50
CA ASP A 156 10.76 9.27 -7.61
C ASP A 156 9.75 8.66 -6.63
N ALA A 157 10.06 7.46 -6.14
CA ALA A 157 9.25 6.77 -5.15
C ALA A 157 9.10 7.60 -3.86
N PRO A 158 7.98 7.47 -3.13
CA PRO A 158 6.90 6.51 -3.36
C PRO A 158 5.85 7.00 -4.37
N TYR A 159 5.29 6.06 -5.13
CA TYR A 159 4.19 6.33 -6.07
C TYR A 159 3.36 5.08 -6.35
N ARG A 160 2.19 5.29 -6.96
CA ARG A 160 1.27 4.23 -7.39
C ARG A 160 0.88 4.41 -8.84
N VAL A 161 0.87 3.32 -9.59
CA VAL A 161 0.41 3.27 -10.98
C VAL A 161 -0.82 2.40 -11.08
N GLY A 162 -1.89 2.90 -11.70
CA GLY A 162 -3.09 2.14 -12.01
C GLY A 162 -3.32 2.09 -13.50
N LEU A 163 -3.24 0.92 -14.11
CA LEU A 163 -3.47 0.69 -15.54
C LEU A 163 -4.77 -0.10 -15.73
N LYS A 164 -5.79 0.51 -16.34
CA LYS A 164 -6.97 -0.24 -16.78
C LYS A 164 -6.64 -0.98 -18.06
N LEU A 165 -7.15 -2.19 -18.20
CA LEU A 165 -6.99 -2.97 -19.42
C LEU A 165 -8.16 -3.93 -19.65
N THR A 166 -8.29 -4.36 -20.90
CA THR A 166 -9.19 -5.44 -21.32
C THR A 166 -8.34 -6.57 -21.88
N ALA A 167 -8.52 -7.79 -21.39
CA ALA A 167 -7.89 -8.99 -21.93
C ALA A 167 -8.95 -9.81 -22.68
N GLU A 168 -8.71 -10.09 -23.95
CA GLU A 168 -9.60 -10.84 -24.83
C GLU A 168 -9.00 -12.21 -25.13
N GLN A 169 -9.80 -13.26 -24.99
CA GLN A 169 -9.42 -14.64 -25.29
C GLN A 169 -10.59 -15.31 -26.03
N GLY A 170 -10.44 -15.48 -27.35
CA GLY A 170 -11.53 -15.94 -28.21
C GLY A 170 -12.74 -15.00 -28.13
N ILE A 171 -13.90 -15.53 -27.71
CA ILE A 171 -15.14 -14.75 -27.52
C ILE A 171 -15.28 -14.18 -26.11
N THR A 172 -14.35 -14.50 -25.20
CA THR A 172 -14.40 -14.04 -23.82
C THR A 172 -13.59 -12.76 -23.66
N SER A 173 -14.07 -11.85 -22.82
CA SER A 173 -13.34 -10.63 -22.46
C SER A 173 -13.34 -10.45 -20.95
N TRP A 174 -12.18 -10.09 -20.41
CA TRP A 174 -11.97 -9.76 -19.02
C TRP A 174 -11.56 -8.29 -18.92
N LYS A 175 -12.08 -7.58 -17.93
CA LYS A 175 -11.75 -6.17 -17.69
C LYS A 175 -11.29 -5.97 -16.27
N GLY A 176 -10.23 -5.21 -16.07
CA GLY A 176 -9.76 -4.88 -14.72
C GLY A 176 -8.67 -3.82 -14.70
N THR A 177 -8.16 -3.57 -13.51
CA THR A 177 -7.07 -2.62 -13.25
C THR A 177 -5.89 -3.36 -12.65
N VAL A 178 -4.70 -3.14 -13.22
CA VAL A 178 -3.43 -3.56 -12.61
C VAL A 178 -2.89 -2.37 -11.83
N TRP A 179 -2.74 -2.55 -10.52
CA TRP A 179 -2.14 -1.57 -9.64
C TRP A 179 -0.72 -1.98 -9.28
N VAL A 180 0.21 -1.05 -9.40
CA VAL A 180 1.60 -1.21 -8.97
C VAL A 180 1.90 -0.14 -7.95
N PHE A 181 2.28 -0.54 -6.75
CA PHE A 181 2.71 0.36 -5.68
C PHE A 181 4.22 0.26 -5.52
N VAL A 182 4.90 1.40 -5.48
CA VAL A 182 6.35 1.53 -5.37
C VAL A 182 6.67 2.34 -4.13
N LEU A 183 7.44 1.75 -3.22
CA LEU A 183 7.84 2.30 -1.93
C LEU A 183 9.26 2.85 -1.97
#